data_AF-A0A942H3S3-F1
#
_entry.id   AF-A0A942H3S3-F1
#
_cell.length_a   1.000
_cell.length_b   1.000
_cell.length_c   1.000
_cell.angle_alpha   90.00
_cell.angle_beta   90.00
_cell.angle_gamma   90.00
#
_symmetry.space_group_name_H-M   'P 1'
#
loop_
_entity.id
_entity.type
_entity.pdbx_description
1 polymer ?
#
loop_
_entity_poly.entity_id
_entity_poly.type
_entity_poly.pdbx_seq_one_letter_code
_entity_poly.pdbx_strand_id
1 'polypeptide(L)'
;MSIFSELELNEAHRALLSTLKKCEKVQGNALLGKSQKTLLERRIAALRVALALIEKELEYGQRKVHDEIKAYNDKQPAEYAAVCDRLREAIDRELRESESKVWHALPVWFLDGNPIVGYSIQKPGVRLMFWSGADFEEDALNVVGKKFKDASIFFNSVEDIDPKVLRRWLKKAREIQWDYKNLVKRKGKLERVEDKKQ
;
A
#
# COMPACT_ATOMS: atom_id res chain seq x y z
N MET A 1 4.80 -7.11 -2.02
CA MET A 1 5.84 -6.54 -2.90
C MET A 1 5.60 -7.14 -4.26
N SER A 2 5.13 -6.37 -5.24
CA SER A 2 5.19 -6.82 -6.63
C SER A 2 6.62 -6.63 -7.03
N ILE A 3 7.21 -7.73 -7.50
CA ILE A 3 8.58 -7.78 -7.99
C ILE A 3 8.63 -7.18 -9.42
N PHE A 4 7.46 -6.87 -10.00
CA PHE A 4 7.29 -6.48 -11.39
C PHE A 4 6.73 -5.06 -11.49
N SER A 5 7.28 -4.28 -12.41
CA SER A 5 6.80 -2.97 -12.83
C SER A 5 5.46 -3.05 -13.57
N GLU A 6 4.74 -1.93 -13.66
CA GLU A 6 3.49 -1.86 -14.43
C GLU A 6 3.70 -2.22 -15.90
N LEU A 7 4.83 -1.83 -16.49
CA LEU A 7 5.18 -2.21 -17.86
C LEU A 7 5.35 -3.73 -17.99
N GLU A 8 6.14 -4.35 -17.11
CA GLU A 8 6.35 -5.80 -17.13
C GLU A 8 5.03 -6.57 -16.93
N LEU A 9 4.15 -6.08 -16.06
CA LEU A 9 2.83 -6.67 -15.84
C LEU A 9 1.94 -6.54 -17.08
N ASN A 10 1.94 -5.38 -17.75
CA ASN A 10 1.17 -5.18 -18.98
C ASN A 10 1.70 -6.04 -20.14
N GLU A 11 3.02 -6.17 -20.28
CA GLU A 11 3.64 -7.05 -21.27
C GLU A 11 3.30 -8.52 -21.02
N ALA A 12 3.40 -8.96 -19.76
CA ALA A 12 3.02 -10.31 -19.35
C ALA A 12 1.53 -10.57 -19.61
N HIS A 13 0.64 -9.63 -19.25
CA HIS A 13 -0.79 -9.72 -19.51
C HIS A 13 -1.07 -9.92 -21.00
N ARG A 14 -0.48 -9.08 -21.86
CA ARG A 14 -0.65 -9.16 -23.32
C ARG A 14 -0.18 -10.51 -23.87
N ALA A 15 0.96 -11.01 -23.42
CA ALA A 15 1.51 -12.29 -23.87
C ALA A 15 0.62 -13.48 -23.44
N LEU A 16 0.16 -13.48 -22.19
CA LEU A 16 -0.71 -14.53 -21.66
C LEU A 16 -2.10 -14.51 -22.31
N LEU A 17 -2.66 -13.32 -22.54
CA LEU A 17 -3.96 -13.16 -23.22
C LEU A 17 -3.90 -13.67 -24.67
N SER A 18 -2.80 -13.39 -25.37
CA SER A 18 -2.56 -13.94 -26.72
C SER A 18 -2.50 -15.47 -26.69
N THR A 19 -1.84 -16.04 -25.69
CA THR A 19 -1.76 -17.49 -25.50
C THR A 19 -3.14 -18.09 -25.19
N LEU A 20 -3.91 -17.46 -24.30
CA LEU A 20 -5.26 -17.88 -23.97
C LEU A 20 -6.16 -17.93 -25.21
N LYS A 21 -6.18 -16.87 -26.02
CA LYS A 21 -6.97 -16.82 -27.27
C LYS A 21 -6.61 -17.94 -28.23
N LYS A 22 -5.32 -18.28 -28.34
CA LYS A 22 -4.87 -19.42 -29.15
C LYS A 22 -5.36 -20.75 -28.57
N CYS A 23 -5.30 -20.94 -27.26
CA CYS A 23 -5.82 -22.13 -26.59
C CYS A 23 -7.35 -22.27 -26.77
N GLU A 24 -8.11 -21.20 -26.61
CA GLU A 24 -9.56 -21.19 -26.81
C GLU A 24 -9.95 -21.52 -28.26
N LYS A 25 -9.20 -21.00 -29.25
CA LYS A 25 -9.39 -21.36 -30.66
C LYS A 25 -9.16 -22.85 -30.92
N VAL A 26 -8.14 -23.44 -30.30
CA VAL A 26 -7.86 -24.88 -30.42
C VAL A 26 -8.93 -25.71 -29.70
N GLN A 27 -9.51 -25.21 -28.60
CA GLN A 27 -10.56 -25.91 -27.85
C GLN A 27 -11.83 -26.14 -28.67
N GLY A 28 -12.14 -25.23 -29.60
CA GLY A 28 -13.25 -25.38 -30.55
C GLY A 28 -13.02 -26.43 -31.65
N ASN A 29 -11.84 -27.04 -31.74
CA ASN A 29 -11.55 -28.07 -32.73
C ASN A 29 -12.05 -29.45 -32.27
N ALA A 30 -12.99 -30.02 -33.03
CA ALA A 30 -13.62 -31.31 -32.75
C ALA A 30 -12.66 -32.53 -32.86
N LEU A 31 -11.45 -32.35 -33.39
CA LEU A 31 -10.47 -33.43 -33.65
C LEU A 31 -9.54 -33.73 -32.45
N LEU A 32 -9.72 -33.10 -31.29
CA LEU A 32 -8.86 -33.32 -30.13
C LEU A 32 -9.14 -34.64 -29.42
N GLY A 33 -8.08 -35.41 -29.15
CA GLY A 33 -8.17 -36.60 -28.30
C GLY A 33 -8.49 -36.27 -26.84
N LYS A 34 -9.01 -37.25 -26.09
CA LYS A 34 -9.47 -37.06 -24.69
C LYS A 34 -8.39 -36.45 -23.77
N SER A 35 -7.16 -36.96 -23.84
CA SER A 35 -6.03 -36.45 -23.04
C SER A 35 -5.61 -35.03 -23.43
N GLN A 36 -5.63 -34.72 -24.74
CA GLN A 36 -5.32 -33.39 -25.26
C GLN A 36 -6.36 -32.36 -24.80
N LYS A 37 -7.64 -32.75 -24.82
CA LYS A 37 -8.74 -31.92 -24.34
C LYS A 37 -8.57 -31.58 -22.85
N THR A 38 -8.33 -32.57 -22.00
CA THR A 38 -8.11 -32.35 -20.56
C THR A 38 -6.89 -31.47 -20.29
N LEU A 39 -5.78 -31.66 -21.03
CA LEU A 39 -4.60 -30.82 -20.88
C LEU A 39 -4.88 -29.37 -21.29
N LEU A 40 -5.61 -29.17 -22.38
CA LEU A 40 -5.98 -27.84 -22.86
C LEU A 40 -6.89 -27.10 -21.88
N GLU A 41 -7.88 -27.80 -21.32
CA GLU A 41 -8.77 -27.24 -20.28
C GLU A 41 -7.99 -26.78 -19.05
N ARG A 42 -7.04 -27.61 -18.57
CA ARG A 42 -6.16 -27.24 -17.45
C ARG A 42 -5.28 -26.03 -17.75
N ARG A 43 -4.74 -25.94 -18.97
CA ARG A 43 -3.94 -24.78 -19.40
C ARG A 43 -4.78 -23.50 -19.45
N ILE A 44 -5.98 -23.57 -20.01
CA ILE A 44 -6.92 -22.44 -20.06
C ILE A 44 -7.25 -21.96 -18.64
N ALA A 45 -7.55 -22.89 -17.73
CA ALA A 45 -7.83 -22.55 -16.33
C ALA A 45 -6.65 -21.83 -15.67
N ALA A 46 -5.42 -22.34 -15.84
CA ALA A 46 -4.22 -21.71 -15.29
C ALA A 46 -3.96 -20.31 -15.89
N LEU A 47 -4.12 -20.14 -17.20
CA LEU A 47 -3.95 -18.85 -17.88
C LEU A 47 -4.98 -17.82 -17.39
N ARG A 48 -6.23 -18.22 -17.18
CA ARG A 48 -7.28 -17.35 -16.64
C ARG A 48 -6.97 -16.89 -15.21
N VAL A 49 -6.46 -17.79 -14.36
CA VAL A 49 -6.03 -17.42 -13.00
C VAL A 49 -4.85 -16.44 -13.07
N ALA A 50 -3.85 -16.70 -13.90
CA ALA A 50 -2.70 -15.82 -14.06
C ALA A 50 -3.12 -14.42 -14.55
N LEU A 51 -4.00 -14.34 -15.55
CA LEU A 51 -4.54 -13.06 -16.05
C LEU A 51 -5.30 -12.30 -14.96
N ALA A 52 -6.18 -12.96 -14.24
CA ALA A 52 -6.95 -12.33 -13.16
C ALA A 52 -6.06 -11.79 -12.03
N LEU A 53 -4.96 -12.48 -11.71
CA LEU A 53 -3.99 -12.00 -10.72
C LEU A 53 -3.21 -10.77 -11.21
N ILE A 54 -2.82 -10.76 -12.49
CA ILE A 54 -2.15 -9.60 -13.10
C ILE A 54 -3.10 -8.40 -13.17
N GLU A 55 -4.33 -8.61 -13.62
CA GLU A 55 -5.37 -7.58 -13.66
C GLU A 55 -5.61 -7.00 -12.27
N LYS A 56 -5.71 -7.86 -11.24
CA LYS A 56 -5.83 -7.40 -9.86
C LYS A 56 -4.64 -6.56 -9.42
N GLU A 57 -3.41 -6.94 -9.74
CA GLU A 57 -2.21 -6.15 -9.38
C GLU A 57 -2.16 -4.81 -10.15
N LEU A 58 -2.56 -4.78 -11.43
CA LEU A 58 -2.65 -3.57 -12.24
C LEU A 58 -3.74 -2.62 -11.72
N GLU A 59 -4.95 -3.14 -11.46
CA GLU A 59 -6.03 -2.38 -10.84
C GLU A 59 -5.64 -1.83 -9.48
N TYR A 60 -4.87 -2.59 -8.72
CA TYR A 60 -4.35 -2.15 -7.45
C TYR A 60 -3.36 -0.99 -7.56
N GLY A 61 -2.54 -1.00 -8.62
CA GLY A 61 -1.71 0.14 -9.00
C GLY A 61 -2.53 1.36 -9.39
N GLN A 62 -3.66 1.16 -10.08
CA GLN A 62 -4.52 2.23 -10.63
C GLN A 62 -5.55 2.81 -9.64
N ARG A 63 -6.00 2.06 -8.63
CA ARG A 63 -7.00 2.51 -7.63
C ARG A 63 -6.50 3.62 -6.69
N LYS A 64 -5.24 3.98 -6.85
CA LYS A 64 -4.52 5.00 -6.10
C LYS A 64 -4.70 6.37 -6.74
N VAL A 65 -5.80 7.03 -6.43
CA VAL A 65 -5.91 8.48 -6.69
C VAL A 65 -5.01 9.19 -5.69
N HIS A 66 -3.73 9.29 -6.06
CA HIS A 66 -2.72 10.08 -5.35
C HIS A 66 -2.73 11.54 -5.78
N ASP A 67 -3.61 11.96 -6.67
CA ASP A 67 -3.58 13.30 -7.25
C ASP A 67 -3.62 14.39 -6.18
N GLU A 68 -4.41 14.21 -5.12
CA GLU A 68 -4.48 15.19 -4.02
C GLU A 68 -3.22 15.19 -3.15
N ILE A 69 -2.64 14.02 -2.86
CA ILE A 69 -1.42 13.90 -2.05
C ILE A 69 -0.21 14.38 -2.85
N LYS A 70 -0.15 14.06 -4.15
CA LYS A 70 0.85 14.59 -5.05
C LYS A 70 0.72 16.10 -5.18
N ALA A 71 -0.50 16.62 -5.37
CA ALA A 71 -0.74 18.06 -5.37
C ALA A 71 -0.40 18.73 -4.04
N TYR A 72 -0.54 18.02 -2.90
CA TYR A 72 -0.01 18.49 -1.62
C TYR A 72 1.51 18.56 -1.66
N ASN A 73 2.19 17.50 -2.10
CA ASN A 73 3.66 17.41 -2.16
C ASN A 73 4.24 18.49 -3.10
N ASP A 74 3.65 18.68 -4.28
CA ASP A 74 4.07 19.65 -5.30
C ASP A 74 3.97 21.11 -4.80
N LYS A 75 3.17 21.39 -3.77
CA LYS A 75 3.03 22.72 -3.15
C LYS A 75 4.06 22.99 -2.05
N GLN A 76 4.83 21.97 -1.64
CA GLN A 76 5.84 22.14 -0.60
C GLN A 76 7.14 22.71 -1.17
N PRO A 77 8.01 23.32 -0.33
CA PRO A 77 9.37 23.66 -0.74
C PRO A 77 10.09 22.44 -1.33
N ALA A 78 10.92 22.65 -2.37
CA ALA A 78 11.53 21.58 -3.15
C ALA A 78 12.29 20.55 -2.29
N GLU A 79 13.00 21.01 -1.26
CA GLU A 79 13.71 20.17 -0.28
C GLU A 79 12.77 19.22 0.47
N TYR A 80 11.58 19.67 0.84
CA TYR A 80 10.58 18.85 1.54
C TYR A 80 9.69 18.05 0.60
N ALA A 81 9.44 18.54 -0.61
CA ALA A 81 8.68 17.82 -1.62
C ALA A 81 9.33 16.47 -1.94
N ALA A 82 10.65 16.43 -2.10
CA ALA A 82 11.39 15.18 -2.32
C ALA A 82 11.25 14.18 -1.16
N VAL A 83 11.30 14.66 0.09
CA VAL A 83 11.08 13.83 1.28
C VAL A 83 9.65 13.30 1.31
N CYS A 84 8.65 14.16 1.05
CA CYS A 84 7.24 13.78 0.99
C CYS A 84 6.97 12.72 -0.10
N ASP A 85 7.56 12.88 -1.29
CA ASP A 85 7.42 11.90 -2.37
C ASP A 85 8.06 10.56 -2.00
N ARG A 86 9.25 10.60 -1.40
CA ARG A 86 9.93 9.38 -0.93
C ARG A 86 9.12 8.64 0.13
N LEU A 87 8.49 9.37 1.06
CA LEU A 87 7.60 8.82 2.08
C LEU A 87 6.33 8.25 1.47
N ARG A 88 5.65 9.02 0.60
CA ARG A 88 4.46 8.60 -0.14
C ARG A 88 4.69 7.26 -0.83
N GLU A 89 5.73 7.17 -1.66
CA GLU A 89 6.09 5.94 -2.38
C GLU A 89 6.38 4.75 -1.46
N ALA A 90 7.06 4.99 -0.33
CA ALA A 90 7.37 3.94 0.63
C ALA A 90 6.10 3.41 1.32
N ILE A 91 5.24 4.31 1.78
CA ILE A 91 3.97 3.98 2.41
C ILE A 91 3.10 3.21 1.42
N ASP A 92 2.95 3.75 0.22
CA ASP A 92 2.20 3.17 -0.88
C ASP A 92 2.66 1.77 -1.25
N ARG A 93 3.97 1.53 -1.25
CA ARG A 93 4.54 0.24 -1.62
C ARG A 93 4.38 -0.81 -0.51
N GLU A 94 4.51 -0.41 0.75
CA GLU A 94 4.44 -1.35 1.87
C GLU A 94 3.01 -1.55 2.36
N LEU A 95 2.22 -0.48 2.53
CA LEU A 95 0.80 -0.47 2.91
C LEU A 95 -0.07 -0.37 1.66
N ARG A 96 0.00 -1.45 0.92
CA ARG A 96 -0.67 -1.60 -0.35
C ARG A 96 -2.18 -1.37 -0.21
N GLU A 97 -2.75 -1.95 0.84
CA GLU A 97 -4.18 -2.15 1.04
C GLU A 97 -4.87 -0.97 1.71
N SER A 98 -4.10 0.05 2.06
CA SER A 98 -4.63 1.25 2.68
C SER A 98 -5.26 2.20 1.68
N GLU A 99 -6.34 2.84 2.12
CA GLU A 99 -6.89 4.02 1.47
C GLU A 99 -6.06 5.24 1.85
N SER A 100 -5.87 6.18 0.91
CA SER A 100 -5.11 7.42 1.18
C SER A 100 -5.94 8.64 0.80
N LYS A 101 -5.85 9.72 1.59
CA LYS A 101 -6.49 11.02 1.27
C LYS A 101 -5.79 12.17 1.98
N VAL A 102 -6.06 13.40 1.54
CA VAL A 102 -5.74 14.59 2.34
C VAL A 102 -6.81 14.75 3.43
N TRP A 103 -6.44 14.44 4.68
CA TRP A 103 -7.32 14.51 5.85
C TRP A 103 -6.80 15.55 6.83
N HIS A 104 -7.66 16.49 7.24
CA HIS A 104 -7.26 17.67 8.02
C HIS A 104 -6.07 18.43 7.40
N ALA A 105 -6.08 18.58 6.07
CA ALA A 105 -5.01 19.20 5.27
C ALA A 105 -3.66 18.44 5.27
N LEU A 106 -3.62 17.19 5.70
CA LEU A 106 -2.41 16.36 5.73
C LEU A 106 -2.61 15.06 4.93
N PRO A 107 -1.61 14.56 4.20
CA PRO A 107 -1.62 13.22 3.64
C PRO A 107 -1.70 12.14 4.73
N VAL A 108 -2.72 11.28 4.67
CA VAL A 108 -2.93 10.20 5.64
C VAL A 108 -3.40 8.92 4.95
N TRP A 109 -2.90 7.78 5.44
CA TRP A 109 -3.26 6.44 5.02
C TRP A 109 -4.06 5.71 6.10
N PHE A 110 -5.06 4.95 5.66
CA PHE A 110 -6.07 4.32 6.50
C PHE A 110 -6.20 2.83 6.17
N LEU A 111 -6.33 1.99 7.20
CA LEU A 111 -6.73 0.59 7.06
C LEU A 111 -8.14 0.42 7.62
N ASP A 112 -9.08 -0.06 6.82
CA ASP A 112 -10.51 -0.18 7.20
C ASP A 112 -11.11 1.12 7.79
N GLY A 113 -10.62 2.28 7.33
CA GLY A 113 -11.00 3.61 7.82
C GLY A 113 -10.36 4.04 9.15
N ASN A 114 -9.44 3.25 9.70
CA ASN A 114 -8.61 3.62 10.86
C ASN A 114 -7.32 4.29 10.38
N PRO A 115 -6.96 5.51 10.84
CA PRO A 115 -5.73 6.17 10.42
C PRO A 115 -4.49 5.44 10.98
N ILE A 116 -3.47 5.26 10.13
CA ILE A 116 -2.29 4.45 10.45
C ILE A 116 -1.01 5.27 10.41
N VAL A 117 -0.79 5.97 9.30
CA VAL A 117 0.41 6.77 9.05
C VAL A 117 0.06 7.99 8.22
N GLY A 118 0.80 9.08 8.42
CA GLY A 118 0.66 10.30 7.65
C GLY A 118 1.87 11.19 7.86
N TYR A 119 1.98 12.25 7.07
CA TYR A 119 3.07 13.21 7.22
C TYR A 119 2.61 14.66 7.08
N SER A 120 3.42 15.57 7.61
CA SER A 120 3.15 17.01 7.61
C SER A 120 4.43 17.82 7.59
N ILE A 121 4.43 18.98 6.94
CA ILE A 121 5.51 19.95 7.05
C ILE A 121 5.36 20.77 8.33
N GLN A 122 6.42 20.87 9.12
CA GLN A 122 6.48 21.70 10.33
C GLN A 122 7.84 22.39 10.42
N LYS A 123 8.01 23.33 11.35
CA LYS A 123 9.26 24.08 11.54
C LYS A 123 10.52 23.18 11.64
N PRO A 124 10.50 22.00 12.29
CA PRO A 124 11.67 21.12 12.36
C PRO A 124 11.93 20.26 11.10
N GLY A 125 11.05 20.29 10.10
CA GLY A 125 11.13 19.48 8.88
C GLY A 125 9.84 18.70 8.58
N VAL A 126 9.97 17.64 7.79
CA VAL A 126 8.86 16.73 7.46
C VAL A 126 8.64 15.76 8.61
N ARG A 127 7.51 15.91 9.32
CA ARG A 127 7.10 14.98 10.37
C ARG A 127 6.42 13.77 9.76
N LEU A 128 6.99 12.58 9.93
CA LEU A 128 6.30 11.31 9.71
C LEU A 128 5.67 10.86 11.03
N MET A 129 4.35 10.65 11.04
CA MET A 129 3.58 10.28 12.24
C MET A 129 2.86 8.95 12.03
N PHE A 130 2.94 8.09 13.04
CA PHE A 130 2.21 6.84 13.14
C PHE A 130 1.21 6.92 14.30
N TRP A 131 -0.07 6.71 14.04
CA TRP A 131 -1.12 6.82 15.05
C TRP A 131 -0.95 5.83 16.21
N SER A 132 -0.37 4.66 15.95
CA SER A 132 -0.10 3.63 16.96
C SER A 132 1.40 3.48 17.28
N GLY A 133 2.20 4.46 16.85
CA GLY A 133 3.66 4.39 16.87
C GLY A 133 4.30 4.29 18.25
N ALA A 134 3.61 4.75 19.31
CA ALA A 134 4.16 4.71 20.68
C ALA A 134 4.43 3.28 21.17
N ASP A 135 3.69 2.30 20.66
CA ASP A 135 3.86 0.90 21.00
C ASP A 135 4.65 0.14 19.91
N PHE A 136 5.39 0.83 19.03
CA PHE A 136 6.27 0.17 18.08
C PHE A 136 7.58 -0.28 18.72
N GLU A 137 7.95 0.21 19.91
CA GLU A 137 9.25 -0.08 20.53
C GLU A 137 10.42 0.35 19.62
N GLU A 138 10.38 1.60 19.16
CA GLU A 138 11.36 2.17 18.22
C GLU A 138 11.86 3.52 18.74
N ASP A 139 13.08 3.56 19.28
CA ASP A 139 13.65 4.75 19.93
C ASP A 139 13.74 5.97 19.00
N ALA A 140 13.90 5.73 17.70
CA ALA A 140 13.95 6.79 16.69
C ALA A 140 12.60 7.48 16.45
N LEU A 141 11.47 6.85 16.81
CA LEU A 141 10.16 7.51 16.86
C LEU A 141 10.04 8.33 18.15
N ASN A 142 10.92 9.31 18.27
CA ASN A 142 11.24 10.02 19.51
C ASN A 142 10.21 11.11 19.91
N VAL A 143 9.25 11.43 19.04
CA VAL A 143 8.15 12.35 19.35
C VAL A 143 6.91 11.54 19.70
N VAL A 144 6.79 11.16 20.98
CA VAL A 144 5.71 10.30 21.47
C VAL A 144 4.53 11.13 21.98
N GLY A 145 3.32 10.72 21.59
CA GLY A 145 2.05 11.29 22.03
C GLY A 145 1.84 11.15 23.54
N LYS A 146 1.35 12.22 24.17
CA LYS A 146 1.05 12.20 25.63
C LYS A 146 -0.31 11.59 25.93
N LYS A 147 -1.31 11.95 25.13
CA LYS A 147 -2.72 11.53 25.31
C LYS A 147 -3.09 10.37 24.38
N PHE A 148 -2.48 10.32 23.22
CA PHE A 148 -2.69 9.30 22.21
C PHE A 148 -1.45 8.43 22.09
N LYS A 149 -1.62 7.27 21.43
CA LYS A 149 -0.58 6.28 21.21
C LYS A 149 0.26 6.56 19.96
N ASP A 150 0.27 7.81 19.50
CA ASP A 150 1.04 8.19 18.33
C ASP A 150 2.53 8.34 18.64
N ALA A 151 3.37 8.10 17.65
CA ALA A 151 4.78 8.48 17.70
C ALA A 151 5.23 9.03 16.35
N SER A 152 6.26 9.85 16.33
CA SER A 152 6.74 10.51 15.12
C SER A 152 8.24 10.70 15.10
N ILE A 153 8.75 10.99 13.91
CA ILE A 153 10.12 11.39 13.62
C ILE A 153 10.10 12.56 12.62
N PHE A 154 11.15 13.37 12.63
CA PHE A 154 11.35 14.44 11.65
C PHE A 154 12.48 14.09 10.68
N PHE A 155 12.27 14.41 9.40
CA PHE A 155 13.26 14.31 8.34
C PHE A 155 13.46 15.69 7.70
N ASN A 156 14.70 16.03 7.37
CA ASN A 156 15.04 17.26 6.65
C ASN A 156 15.51 16.97 5.22
N SER A 157 15.96 15.74 4.96
CA SER A 157 16.46 15.29 3.67
C SER A 157 16.02 13.86 3.35
N VAL A 158 16.16 13.45 2.09
CA VAL A 158 15.84 12.08 1.66
C VAL A 158 16.86 11.09 2.24
N GLU A 159 18.08 11.55 2.45
CA GLU A 159 19.21 10.80 3.01
C GLU A 159 18.97 10.40 4.47
N ASP A 160 18.15 11.16 5.20
CA ASP A 160 17.75 10.82 6.57
C ASP A 160 16.84 9.57 6.64
N ILE A 161 16.25 9.17 5.50
CA ILE A 161 15.30 8.05 5.43
C ILE A 161 16.05 6.74 5.16
N ASP A 162 16.30 5.96 6.21
CA ASP A 162 16.72 4.56 6.06
C ASP A 162 15.54 3.71 5.53
N PRO A 163 15.64 3.15 4.29
CA PRO A 163 14.55 2.40 3.70
C PRO A 163 14.19 1.10 4.46
N LYS A 164 15.16 0.46 5.10
CA LYS A 164 14.96 -0.79 5.86
C LYS A 164 14.22 -0.50 7.15
N VAL A 165 14.60 0.58 7.84
CA VAL A 165 13.97 1.02 9.08
C VAL A 165 12.55 1.51 8.81
N LEU A 166 12.35 2.37 7.80
CA LEU A 166 11.01 2.84 7.43
C LEU A 166 10.08 1.67 7.08
N ARG A 167 10.58 0.69 6.32
CA ARG A 167 9.83 -0.53 5.99
C ARG A 167 9.43 -1.32 7.23
N ARG A 168 10.32 -1.45 8.23
CA ARG A 168 10.02 -2.10 9.51
C ARG A 168 8.88 -1.37 10.23
N TRP A 169 8.94 -0.05 10.31
CA TRP A 169 7.88 0.75 10.95
C TRP A 169 6.55 0.64 10.23
N LEU A 170 6.53 0.64 8.89
CA LEU A 170 5.30 0.47 8.12
C LEU A 170 4.65 -0.90 8.36
N LYS A 171 5.45 -1.98 8.47
CA LYS A 171 4.94 -3.29 8.87
C LYS A 171 4.36 -3.27 10.28
N LYS A 172 5.06 -2.66 11.25
CA LYS A 172 4.54 -2.46 12.60
C LYS A 172 3.24 -1.67 12.60
N ALA A 173 3.10 -0.66 11.74
CA ALA A 173 1.88 0.13 11.64
C ALA A 173 0.67 -0.66 11.12
N ARG A 174 0.91 -1.66 10.26
CA ARG A 174 -0.12 -2.63 9.85
C ARG A 174 -0.54 -3.54 11.01
N GLU A 175 0.41 -4.04 11.77
CA GLU A 175 0.18 -5.09 12.78
C GLU A 175 -0.27 -4.53 14.14
N ILE A 176 0.31 -3.41 14.55
CA ILE A 176 0.14 -2.80 15.86
C ILE A 176 -0.81 -1.61 15.71
N GLN A 177 -2.11 -1.87 15.86
CA GLN A 177 -3.15 -0.85 15.70
C GLN A 177 -3.97 -0.64 16.97
N TRP A 178 -4.08 0.63 17.36
CA TRP A 178 -5.15 1.13 18.22
C TRP A 178 -6.29 1.68 17.35
N ASP A 179 -7.52 1.48 17.80
CA ASP A 179 -8.74 1.87 17.07
C ASP A 179 -9.07 3.35 17.29
N TYR A 180 -8.51 4.20 16.43
CA TYR A 180 -8.79 5.63 16.39
C TYR A 180 -10.12 5.95 15.70
N LYS A 181 -10.57 5.10 14.77
CA LYS A 181 -11.84 5.24 14.06
C LYS A 181 -13.03 5.36 15.02
N ASN A 182 -13.03 4.59 16.11
CA ASN A 182 -14.14 4.57 17.08
C ASN A 182 -13.86 5.41 18.35
N LEU A 183 -12.76 6.16 18.41
CA LEU A 183 -12.35 6.91 19.60
C LEU A 183 -13.44 7.85 20.14
N VAL A 184 -14.12 8.58 19.25
CA VAL A 184 -15.21 9.50 19.63
C VAL A 184 -16.39 8.72 20.23
N LYS A 185 -16.78 7.60 19.61
CA LYS A 185 -17.87 6.74 20.10
C LYS A 185 -17.55 6.15 21.47
N ARG A 186 -16.28 5.85 21.73
CA ARG A 186 -15.77 5.34 23.01
C ARG A 186 -15.39 6.43 24.02
N LYS A 187 -15.82 7.69 23.80
CA LYS A 187 -15.56 8.83 24.69
C LYS A 187 -14.08 8.99 25.05
N GLY A 188 -13.18 8.73 24.09
CA GLY A 188 -11.74 8.90 24.25
C GLY A 188 -10.98 7.65 24.72
N LYS A 189 -11.65 6.51 24.94
CA LYS A 189 -10.97 5.25 25.27
C LYS A 189 -10.44 4.56 24.00
N LEU A 190 -9.12 4.39 23.92
CA LEU A 190 -8.46 3.60 22.88
C LEU A 190 -8.50 2.10 23.23
N GLU A 191 -8.77 1.27 22.23
CA GLU A 191 -8.72 -0.19 22.32
C GLU A 191 -7.88 -0.73 21.17
N ARG A 192 -7.26 -1.90 21.37
CA ARG A 192 -6.50 -2.56 20.30
C ARG A 192 -7.46 -3.08 19.24
N VAL A 193 -7.08 -2.94 17.98
CA VAL A 193 -7.72 -3.66 16.89
C VAL A 193 -7.24 -5.11 17.01
N GLU A 194 -8.16 -6.04 17.30
CA GLU A 194 -7.83 -7.46 17.33
C GLU A 194 -7.57 -7.94 15.90
N ASP A 195 -6.58 -8.81 15.73
CA ASP A 195 -6.37 -9.52 14.48
C ASP A 195 -7.67 -10.26 14.13
N LYS A 196 -8.26 -9.92 12.98
CA LYS A 196 -9.19 -10.86 12.34
C LYS A 196 -8.37 -12.09 12.00
N LYS A 197 -8.37 -13.08 12.89
CA LYS A 197 -7.92 -14.44 12.57
C LYS A 197 -8.62 -14.84 11.29
N GLN A 198 -7.86 -14.90 10.21
CA GLN A 198 -8.30 -15.38 8.91
C GLN A 198 -7.88 -16.84 8.76
#